data_AF-A0A931TSH8-F1
#
_entry.id   AF-A0A931TSH8-F1
#
_cell.length_a   1.000
_cell.length_b   1.000
_cell.length_c   1.000
_cell.angle_alpha   90.00
_cell.angle_beta   90.00
_cell.angle_gamma   90.00
#
_symmetry.space_group_name_H-M   'P 1'
#
loop_
_entity.id
_entity.type
_entity.pdbx_description
1 polymer ?
#
loop_
_entity_poly.entity_id
_entity_poly.type
_entity_poly.pdbx_seq_one_letter_code
_entity_poly.pdbx_strand_id
1 'polypeptide(L)' 'MNIKILIESNKEKILPELFEWAETFDWELDEDGERSDVAYNEVFGLAERFKNNLCNKNDYKNIFFHIEQINYNEIKIQLK' A
#
# COMPACT_ATOMS: atom_id res chain seq x y z
N MET A 1 1.63 17.92 9.79
CA MET A 1 0.89 17.69 8.53
C MET A 1 -0.11 16.55 8.76
N ASN A 2 -1.36 16.69 8.34
CA ASN A 2 -2.35 15.62 8.52
C ASN A 2 -2.12 14.57 7.44
N ILE A 3 -1.63 13.38 7.83
CA ILE A 3 -1.31 12.28 6.90
C ILE A 3 -2.52 11.97 6.00
N LYS A 4 -3.75 11.98 6.54
CA LYS A 4 -4.96 11.78 5.72
C LYS A 4 -5.02 12.77 4.56
N ILE A 5 -4.84 14.07 4.83
CA ILE A 5 -4.94 15.10 3.79
C ILE A 5 -3.86 14.88 2.73
N LEU A 6 -2.62 14.57 3.16
CA LEU A 6 -1.49 14.31 2.27
C LEU A 6 -1.73 13.10 1.36
N ILE A 7 -2.27 12.02 1.91
CA ILE A 7 -2.54 10.79 1.16
C ILE A 7 -3.70 11.01 0.18
N GLU A 8 -4.80 11.64 0.63
CA GLU A 8 -5.95 11.92 -0.23
C GLU A 8 -5.61 12.88 -1.38
N SER A 9 -4.78 13.91 -1.14
CA SER A 9 -4.37 14.85 -2.19
C SER A 9 -3.46 14.23 -3.25
N ASN A 10 -2.85 13.07 -2.97
CA ASN A 10 -1.96 12.35 -3.87
C ASN A 10 -2.54 11.00 -4.32
N LYS A 11 -3.84 10.77 -4.09
CA LYS A 11 -4.52 9.48 -4.29
C LYS A 11 -4.30 8.87 -5.67
N GLU A 12 -4.40 9.68 -6.73
CA GLU A 12 -4.23 9.22 -8.12
C GLU A 12 -2.85 8.62 -8.40
N LYS A 13 -1.82 9.07 -7.69
CA LYS A 13 -0.45 8.53 -7.82
C LYS A 13 -0.22 7.33 -6.91
N ILE A 14 -0.75 7.39 -5.69
CA ILE A 14 -0.53 6.36 -4.68
C ILE A 14 -1.26 5.06 -5.05
N LEU A 15 -2.50 5.18 -5.54
CA LEU A 15 -3.36 4.02 -5.74
C LEU A 15 -2.80 2.96 -6.72
N PRO A 16 -2.35 3.31 -7.95
CA PRO A 16 -1.77 2.29 -8.85
C PRO A 16 -0.51 1.64 -8.26
N GLU A 17 0.33 2.43 -7.58
CA GLU A 17 1.55 1.93 -6.97
C GLU A 17 1.29 0.97 -5.82
N LEU A 18 0.22 1.17 -5.03
CA LEU A 18 -0.17 0.20 -4.00
C LEU A 18 -0.66 -1.12 -4.59
N PHE A 19 -1.37 -1.09 -5.72
CA PHE A 19 -1.78 -2.32 -6.40
C PHE A 19 -0.56 -3.05 -6.99
N GLU A 20 0.33 -2.35 -7.68
CA GLU A 20 1.57 -2.94 -8.19
C GLU A 20 2.43 -3.50 -7.05
N TRP A 21 2.53 -2.76 -5.93
CA TRP A 21 3.23 -3.21 -4.75
C TRP A 21 2.64 -4.48 -4.14
N ALA A 22 1.30 -4.61 -4.11
CA ALA A 22 0.64 -5.83 -3.63
C ALA A 22 1.08 -7.07 -4.42
N GLU A 23 1.18 -6.97 -5.75
CA GLU A 23 1.58 -8.08 -6.63
C GLU A 23 3.01 -8.58 -6.36
N THR A 24 3.87 -7.77 -5.74
CA THR A 24 5.22 -8.21 -5.35
C THR A 24 5.21 -9.29 -4.26
N PHE A 25 4.10 -9.40 -3.53
CA PHE A 25 3.89 -10.39 -2.47
C PHE A 25 3.22 -11.69 -2.95
N ASP A 26 2.79 -11.78 -4.21
CA ASP A 26 2.00 -12.92 -4.73
C ASP A 26 2.77 -14.27 -4.73
N TRP A 27 4.07 -14.22 -4.47
CA TRP A 27 4.99 -15.37 -4.50
C TRP A 27 5.68 -15.61 -3.16
N GLU A 28 5.20 -14.98 -2.08
CA GLU A 28 5.77 -15.20 -0.75
C GLU A 28 5.49 -16.63 -0.24
N LEU A 29 6.49 -17.18 0.43
CA LEU A 29 6.40 -18.47 1.10
C LEU A 29 6.33 -18.25 2.62
N ASP A 30 5.52 -19.04 3.31
CA ASP A 30 5.49 -19.07 4.77
C ASP A 30 6.67 -19.87 5.37
N GLU A 31 6.63 -20.06 6.70
CA GLU A 31 7.66 -20.78 7.46
C GLU A 31 7.79 -22.25 7.04
N ASP A 32 6.74 -22.84 6.45
CA ASP A 32 6.71 -24.23 5.99
C ASP A 32 7.06 -24.34 4.49
N GLY A 33 7.31 -23.20 3.81
CA GLY A 33 7.61 -23.15 2.38
C GLY A 33 6.38 -23.25 1.49
N GLU A 34 5.18 -23.08 2.04
CA GLU A 34 3.93 -23.01 1.29
C GLU A 34 3.64 -21.57 0.87
N ARG A 35 2.95 -21.40 -0.27
CA ARG A 35 2.56 -20.07 -0.73
C ARG A 35 1.65 -19.40 0.29
N SER A 36 1.99 -18.17 0.67
CA SER A 36 1.21 -17.35 1.58
C SER A 36 0.74 -16.08 0.88
N ASP A 37 -0.58 -15.93 0.80
CA ASP A 37 -1.20 -14.72 0.23
C ASP A 37 -1.47 -13.66 1.32
N VAL A 38 -0.90 -13.80 2.53
CA VAL A 38 -1.20 -12.91 3.66
C VAL A 38 -0.81 -11.47 3.35
N ALA A 39 0.46 -11.23 3.01
CA ALA A 39 0.95 -9.88 2.69
C ALA A 39 0.27 -9.31 1.45
N TYR A 40 0.06 -10.14 0.41
CA TYR A 40 -0.72 -9.78 -0.77
C TYR A 40 -2.10 -9.24 -0.39
N ASN A 41 -2.89 -10.04 0.34
CA ASN A 41 -4.26 -9.70 0.71
C ASN A 41 -4.32 -8.47 1.62
N GLU A 42 -3.33 -8.27 2.49
CA GLU A 42 -3.24 -7.09 3.34
C GLU A 42 -3.06 -5.80 2.52
N VAL A 43 -2.08 -5.78 1.61
CA VAL A 43 -1.76 -4.59 0.80
C VAL A 43 -2.82 -4.37 -0.28
N PHE A 44 -3.27 -5.42 -0.96
CA PHE A 44 -4.35 -5.33 -1.94
C PHE A 44 -5.65 -4.85 -1.29
N GLY A 45 -6.00 -5.40 -0.13
CA GLY A 45 -7.18 -4.99 0.64
C GLY A 45 -7.08 -3.53 1.11
N LEU A 46 -5.88 -3.07 1.47
CA LEU A 46 -5.64 -1.66 1.79
C LEU A 46 -5.86 -0.75 0.56
N ALA A 47 -5.35 -1.15 -0.61
CA ALA A 47 -5.55 -0.41 -1.86
C ALA A 47 -7.03 -0.34 -2.26
N GLU A 48 -7.78 -1.45 -2.13
CA GLU A 48 -9.23 -1.48 -2.40
C GLU A 48 -10.02 -0.59 -1.42
N ARG A 49 -9.69 -0.60 -0.11
CA ARG A 49 -10.30 0.34 0.84
C ARG A 49 -10.01 1.79 0.48
N PHE A 50 -8.79 2.09 0.03
CA PHE A 50 -8.41 3.43 -0.38
C PHE A 50 -9.15 3.89 -1.64
N LYS A 51 -9.18 3.06 -2.68
CA LYS A 51 -9.96 3.28 -3.91
C LYS A 51 -11.41 3.63 -3.60
N ASN A 52 -12.06 2.85 -2.74
CA ASN A 52 -13.48 2.97 -2.42
C ASN A 52 -13.80 4.03 -1.33
N ASN A 53 -12.83 4.82 -0.87
CA ASN A 53 -13.01 5.81 0.21
C ASN A 53 -13.48 5.20 1.54
N LEU A 54 -13.07 3.97 1.82
CA LEU A 54 -13.43 3.21 3.04
C LEU A 54 -12.28 3.18 4.06
N CYS A 55 -11.24 4.00 3.88
CA CYS A 55 -10.09 4.04 4.79
C CYS A 55 -10.46 4.54 6.20
N ASN A 56 -10.05 3.78 7.19
CA ASN A 56 -9.99 4.22 8.58
C ASN A 56 -8.67 4.95 8.88
N LYS A 57 -8.49 5.44 10.12
CA LYS A 57 -7.29 6.19 10.53
C LYS A 57 -5.99 5.37 10.40
N ASN A 58 -6.04 4.07 10.66
CA ASN A 58 -4.86 3.20 10.55
C ASN A 58 -4.52 2.90 9.09
N ASP A 59 -5.52 2.80 8.20
CA ASP A 59 -5.26 2.62 6.78
C ASP A 59 -4.37 3.74 6.23
N TYR A 60 -4.63 5.00 6.57
CA TYR A 60 -3.77 6.12 6.14
C TYR A 60 -2.33 6.01 6.65
N LYS A 61 -2.10 5.43 7.83
CA LYS A 61 -0.75 5.20 8.35
C LYS A 61 -0.07 4.06 7.59
N ASN A 62 -0.79 2.98 7.31
CA ASN A 62 -0.28 1.84 6.57
C ASN A 62 0.04 2.24 5.12
N ILE A 63 -0.81 3.06 4.49
CA ILE A 63 -0.53 3.61 3.16
C ILE A 63 0.75 4.44 3.19
N PHE A 64 0.91 5.31 4.18
CA PHE A 64 2.13 6.10 4.33
C PHE A 64 3.37 5.21 4.51
N PHE A 65 3.28 4.18 5.34
CA PHE A 65 4.35 3.20 5.53
C PHE A 65 4.74 2.48 4.22
N HIS A 66 3.76 2.01 3.44
CA HIS A 66 4.06 1.37 2.16
C HIS A 66 4.62 2.35 1.12
N ILE A 67 4.23 3.62 1.14
CA ILE A 67 4.86 4.65 0.31
C ILE A 67 6.34 4.80 0.64
N GLU A 68 6.71 4.76 1.93
CA GLU A 68 8.12 4.79 2.35
C GLU A 68 8.87 3.55 1.85
N GLN A 69 8.27 2.35 1.93
CA GLN A 69 8.88 1.12 1.41
C GLN A 69 9.06 1.13 -0.10
N ILE A 70 8.01 1.53 -0.85
CA ILE A 70 8.06 1.66 -2.31
C ILE A 70 9.21 2.61 -2.68
N ASN A 71 9.24 3.81 -2.09
CA ASN A 71 10.26 4.81 -2.38
C ASN A 71 11.68 4.41 -1.94
N TYR A 72 11.80 3.58 -0.92
CA TYR A 72 13.10 3.02 -0.51
C TYR A 72 13.66 2.08 -1.57
N ASN A 73 12.81 1.27 -2.20
CA ASN A 73 13.21 0.37 -3.28
C ASN A 73 13.40 1.12 -4.60
N GLU A 74 12.46 1.99 -4.96
CA GLU A 74 12.46 2.81 -6.17
C GLU A 74 11.64 4.09 -5.94
N ILE A 75 12.23 5.27 -6.19
CA ILE A 75 11.52 6.55 -5.98
C ILE A 75 10.40 6.70 -7.03
N LYS A 76 9.17 6.31 -6.66
CA LYS A 76 7.98 6.38 -7.51
C LYS A 76 6.96 7.43 -7.05
N ILE A 77 6.82 7.66 -5.75
CA ILE A 77 5.75 8.49 -5.18
C ILE A 77 6.33 9.73 -4.50
N GLN A 78 6.19 10.89 -5.15
CA GLN A 78 6.50 12.19 -4.53
C GLN A 78 5.24 12.85 -4.00
N LEU A 79 5.11 12.88 -2.66
CA LEU A 79 4.03 13.56 -1.97
C LEU A 79 4.28 15.08 -2.00
N LYS A 80 3.30 15.82 -2.51
CA LYS A 80 3.30 17.29 -2.55
C LYS A 80 2.43 17.88 -1.45
#